data_AF-A0A2S4LX99-F1
#
_entry.id   AF-A0A2S4LX99-F1
#
_cell.length_a   1.000
_cell.length_b   1.000
_cell.length_c   1.000
_cell.angle_alpha   90.00
_cell.angle_beta   90.00
_cell.angle_gamma   90.00
#
_symmetry.space_group_name_H-M   'P 1'
#
loop_
_entity.id
_entity.type
_entity.pdbx_description
1 polymer ?
#
loop_
_entity_poly.entity_id
_entity_poly.type
_entity_poly.pdbx_seq_one_letter_code
_entity_poly.pdbx_strand_id
1 'polypeptide(L)'
;MTNILPFEFEAHAVRVHIDDAGQPWFNANDVCTVLEFGNPRQAVESHVDDEDVQKLDTLTPGGRQRQNHVNESGLYALILGSTKDAAKRFKRWVTSEVLPAIRKTGSYNAVASLPAPTQDRVSSILLIGEAVAKVPGVKAGIAMAATLTCIHENTGIAVETLRRALPATDAPICSLNATQVGQLLSISAKAANQRLARHGLQMRNDRDEWELTSAGEAWAEAMPYSRNGHSGYQILWNPAVAELLKEAA
;
A
#
# COMPACT_ATOMS: atom_id res chain seq x y z
N MET A 1 2.48 -18.84 -31.08
CA MET A 1 2.66 -20.18 -30.47
C MET A 1 1.71 -20.24 -29.30
N THR A 2 0.73 -21.14 -29.33
CA THR A 2 -0.28 -21.27 -28.27
C THR A 2 0.30 -22.03 -27.09
N ASN A 3 0.45 -21.36 -25.95
CA ASN A 3 0.92 -22.00 -24.72
C ASN A 3 -0.29 -22.54 -23.94
N ILE A 4 -0.36 -23.86 -23.75
CA ILE A 4 -1.41 -24.49 -22.93
C ILE A 4 -0.84 -24.64 -21.52
N LEU A 5 -1.42 -23.93 -20.55
CA LEU A 5 -1.02 -24.02 -19.15
C LEU A 5 -2.00 -24.96 -18.42
N PRO A 6 -1.53 -26.05 -17.78
CA PRO A 6 -2.37 -26.83 -16.89
C PRO A 6 -2.54 -26.07 -15.57
N PHE A 7 -3.78 -25.77 -15.20
CA PHE A 7 -4.14 -25.27 -13.87
C PHE A 7 -4.63 -26.44 -13.01
N GLU A 8 -4.06 -26.65 -11.83
CA GLU A 8 -4.51 -27.71 -10.91
C GLU A 8 -5.53 -27.17 -9.90
N PHE A 9 -6.75 -27.72 -9.93
CA PHE A 9 -7.77 -27.49 -8.91
C PHE A 9 -8.13 -28.84 -8.28
N GLU A 10 -7.86 -29.02 -6.98
CA GLU A 10 -8.21 -30.24 -6.23
C GLU A 10 -7.78 -31.53 -6.94
N ALA A 11 -6.52 -31.57 -7.39
CA ALA A 11 -5.89 -32.67 -8.14
C ALA A 11 -6.44 -32.92 -9.57
N HIS A 12 -7.26 -32.00 -10.11
CA HIS A 12 -7.72 -32.07 -11.49
C HIS A 12 -6.99 -31.02 -12.34
N ALA A 13 -6.39 -31.48 -13.43
CA ALA A 13 -5.76 -30.61 -14.41
C ALA A 13 -6.82 -30.03 -15.35
N VAL A 14 -6.93 -28.70 -15.39
CA VAL A 14 -7.74 -27.96 -16.35
C VAL A 14 -6.81 -27.38 -17.42
N ARG A 15 -7.07 -27.71 -18.69
CA ARG A 15 -6.31 -27.13 -19.81
C ARG A 15 -6.77 -25.70 -20.06
N VAL A 16 -5.80 -24.77 -20.11
CA VAL A 16 -6.05 -23.35 -20.34
C VAL A 16 -5.26 -22.89 -21.56
N HIS A 17 -5.92 -22.18 -22.46
CA HIS A 17 -5.33 -21.45 -23.58
C HIS A 17 -5.30 -19.96 -23.24
N ILE A 18 -4.18 -19.29 -23.50
CA ILE A 18 -4.07 -17.83 -23.35
C ILE A 18 -4.05 -17.21 -24.74
N ASP A 19 -4.96 -16.28 -25.00
CA ASP A 19 -5.01 -15.54 -26.26
C ASP A 19 -4.01 -14.37 -26.32
N ASP A 20 -3.95 -13.70 -27.46
CA ASP A 20 -3.01 -12.60 -27.69
C ASP A 20 -3.29 -11.36 -26.81
N ALA A 21 -4.50 -11.25 -26.25
CA ALA A 21 -4.87 -10.20 -25.29
C ALA A 21 -4.55 -10.60 -23.84
N GLY A 22 -4.05 -11.82 -23.61
CA GLY A 22 -3.75 -12.35 -22.29
C GLY A 22 -4.99 -12.92 -21.57
N GLN A 23 -6.13 -13.05 -22.25
CA GLN A 23 -7.35 -13.59 -21.65
C GLN A 23 -7.28 -15.13 -21.60
N PRO A 24 -7.61 -15.74 -20.45
CA PRO A 24 -7.62 -17.19 -20.31
C PRO A 24 -8.91 -17.80 -20.85
N TRP A 25 -8.74 -18.89 -21.60
CA TRP A 25 -9.78 -19.73 -22.16
C TRP A 25 -9.64 -21.15 -21.60
N PHE A 26 -10.60 -21.58 -20.79
CA PHE A 26 -10.59 -22.84 -20.06
C PHE A 26 -11.31 -23.92 -20.84
N ASN A 27 -10.72 -25.12 -20.96
CA ASN A 27 -11.37 -26.24 -21.63
C ASN A 27 -12.67 -26.62 -20.92
N ALA A 28 -13.80 -26.52 -21.61
CA ALA A 28 -15.11 -26.68 -21.00
C ALA A 28 -15.37 -28.11 -20.51
N ASN A 29 -14.79 -29.13 -21.15
CA ASN A 29 -14.94 -30.52 -20.72
C ASN A 29 -14.19 -30.77 -19.41
N ASP A 30 -12.99 -30.21 -19.26
CA ASP A 30 -12.21 -30.34 -18.02
C ASP A 30 -12.95 -29.66 -16.87
N VAL A 31 -13.40 -28.41 -17.09
CA VAL A 31 -14.21 -27.66 -16.11
C VAL A 31 -15.48 -28.42 -15.73
N CYS A 32 -16.20 -28.94 -16.72
CA CYS A 32 -17.42 -29.71 -16.46
C CYS A 32 -17.14 -31.01 -15.69
N THR A 33 -15.98 -31.64 -15.92
CA THR A 33 -15.55 -32.84 -15.20
C THR A 33 -15.26 -32.51 -13.74
N VAL A 34 -14.52 -31.42 -13.48
CA VAL A 34 -14.24 -30.91 -12.12
C VAL A 34 -15.52 -30.55 -11.37
N LEU A 35 -16.48 -29.96 -12.07
CA LEU A 35 -17.79 -29.59 -11.53
C LEU A 35 -18.81 -30.74 -11.59
N GLU A 36 -18.37 -31.95 -11.94
CA GLU A 36 -19.15 -33.19 -12.08
C GLU A 36 -20.49 -33.02 -12.83
N PHE A 37 -20.49 -32.21 -13.88
CA PHE A 37 -21.62 -32.12 -14.81
C PHE A 37 -21.70 -33.42 -15.62
N GLY A 38 -22.84 -34.11 -15.55
CA GLY A 38 -23.04 -35.37 -16.27
C GLY A 38 -23.03 -35.22 -17.80
N ASN A 39 -23.30 -34.01 -18.31
CA ASN A 39 -23.25 -33.70 -19.74
C ASN A 39 -22.60 -32.32 -19.96
N PRO A 40 -21.30 -32.26 -20.29
CA PRO A 40 -20.59 -31.01 -20.53
C PRO A 40 -21.22 -30.12 -21.62
N ARG A 41 -21.75 -30.73 -22.69
CA ARG A 41 -22.37 -29.99 -23.78
C ARG A 41 -23.64 -29.27 -23.32
N GLN A 42 -24.50 -29.98 -22.60
CA GLN A 42 -25.72 -29.42 -22.04
C GLN A 42 -25.41 -28.35 -20.99
N ALA A 43 -24.40 -28.57 -20.15
CA ALA A 43 -24.00 -27.61 -19.12
C ALA A 43 -23.55 -26.29 -19.74
N VAL A 44 -22.72 -26.33 -20.79
CA VAL A 44 -22.31 -25.13 -21.52
C VAL A 44 -23.51 -24.44 -22.17
N GLU A 45 -24.37 -25.19 -22.87
CA GLU A 45 -25.55 -24.63 -23.55
C GLU A 45 -26.59 -24.03 -22.60
N SER A 46 -26.69 -24.53 -21.37
CA SER A 46 -27.71 -24.08 -20.40
C SER A 46 -27.23 -22.98 -19.47
N HIS A 47 -25.92 -22.80 -19.32
CA HIS A 47 -25.35 -21.93 -18.29
C HIS A 47 -24.40 -20.86 -18.83
N VAL A 48 -23.91 -20.98 -20.07
CA VAL A 48 -22.91 -20.07 -20.62
C VAL A 48 -23.50 -19.36 -21.84
N ASP A 49 -23.31 -18.05 -21.89
CA ASP A 49 -23.73 -17.25 -23.04
C ASP A 49 -22.83 -17.52 -24.25
N ASP A 50 -23.39 -17.40 -25.47
CA ASP A 50 -22.67 -17.72 -26.71
C ASP A 50 -21.37 -16.90 -26.89
N GLU A 51 -21.32 -15.68 -26.35
CA GLU A 51 -20.13 -14.80 -26.41
C GLU A 51 -18.98 -15.28 -25.52
N ASP A 52 -19.28 -16.09 -24.51
CA ASP A 52 -18.31 -16.61 -23.55
C ASP A 52 -17.75 -17.98 -23.95
N VAL A 53 -18.13 -18.51 -25.12
CA VAL A 53 -17.70 -19.83 -25.63
C VAL A 53 -16.98 -19.71 -26.97
N GLN A 54 -15.82 -20.35 -27.07
CA GLN A 54 -15.07 -20.47 -28.33
C GLN A 54 -14.58 -21.89 -28.59
N LYS A 55 -14.51 -22.30 -29.86
CA LYS A 55 -13.88 -23.57 -30.24
C LYS A 55 -12.39 -23.37 -30.50
N LEU A 56 -11.55 -24.02 -29.71
CA LEU A 56 -10.10 -23.97 -29.83
C LEU A 56 -9.52 -25.37 -30.09
N ASP A 57 -8.41 -25.41 -30.83
CA ASP A 57 -7.69 -26.66 -31.10
C ASP A 57 -6.99 -27.14 -29.84
N THR A 58 -7.38 -28.33 -29.39
CA THR A 58 -6.86 -28.95 -28.17
C THR A 58 -6.16 -30.25 -28.52
N LEU A 59 -4.99 -30.48 -27.94
CA LEU A 59 -4.33 -31.78 -28.03
C LEU A 59 -5.04 -32.76 -27.09
N THR A 60 -5.55 -33.86 -27.63
CA THR A 60 -6.13 -34.98 -26.87
C THR A 60 -5.33 -36.26 -27.19
N PRO A 61 -5.50 -37.34 -26.41
CA PRO A 61 -4.86 -38.62 -26.71
C PRO A 61 -5.18 -39.17 -28.11
N GLY A 62 -6.32 -38.75 -28.70
CA GLY A 62 -6.72 -39.09 -30.07
C GLY A 62 -6.24 -38.11 -31.14
N GLY A 63 -5.39 -37.15 -30.81
CA GLY A 63 -4.88 -36.12 -31.72
C GLY A 63 -5.47 -34.73 -31.47
N ARG A 64 -5.27 -33.80 -32.40
CA ARG A 64 -5.79 -32.42 -32.28
C ARG A 64 -7.28 -32.39 -32.60
N GLN A 65 -8.09 -31.90 -31.68
CA GLN A 65 -9.55 -31.80 -31.82
C GLN A 65 -10.02 -30.40 -31.43
N ARG A 66 -11.04 -29.88 -32.14
CA ARG A 66 -11.70 -28.64 -31.73
C ARG A 66 -12.65 -28.89 -30.58
N GLN A 67 -12.36 -28.30 -29.43
CA GLN A 67 -13.17 -28.41 -28.22
C GLN A 67 -13.64 -27.04 -27.76
N ASN A 68 -14.79 -27.01 -27.08
CA ASN A 68 -15.31 -25.79 -26.48
C ASN A 68 -14.40 -25.34 -25.34
N HIS A 69 -14.06 -24.07 -25.34
CA HIS A 69 -13.40 -23.36 -24.26
C HIS A 69 -14.30 -22.22 -23.81
N VAL A 70 -14.29 -21.94 -22.52
CA VAL A 70 -15.02 -20.84 -21.92
C VAL A 70 -14.04 -19.80 -21.41
N ASN A 71 -14.36 -18.53 -21.54
CA ASN A 71 -13.59 -17.48 -20.88
C ASN A 71 -13.88 -17.46 -19.37
N GLU A 72 -13.33 -16.49 -18.65
CA GLU A 72 -13.53 -16.36 -17.20
C GLU A 72 -15.01 -16.12 -16.81
N SER A 73 -15.76 -15.36 -17.61
CA SER A 73 -17.20 -15.13 -17.40
C SER A 73 -17.99 -16.45 -17.50
N GLY A 74 -17.78 -17.21 -18.58
CA GLY A 74 -18.43 -18.50 -18.77
C GLY A 74 -18.02 -19.55 -17.73
N LEU A 75 -16.77 -19.52 -17.26
CA LEU A 75 -16.32 -20.34 -16.14
C LEU A 75 -17.13 -20.05 -14.88
N TYR A 76 -17.31 -18.77 -14.52
CA TYR A 76 -18.12 -18.40 -13.36
C TYR A 76 -19.58 -18.79 -13.53
N ALA A 77 -20.14 -18.66 -14.73
CA ALA A 77 -21.50 -19.06 -15.01
C ALA A 77 -21.72 -20.57 -14.76
N LEU A 78 -20.79 -21.43 -15.19
CA LEU A 78 -20.79 -22.87 -14.88
C LEU A 78 -20.69 -23.16 -13.38
N ILE A 79 -19.82 -22.45 -12.66
CA ILE A 79 -19.65 -22.63 -11.21
C ILE A 79 -20.90 -22.20 -10.45
N LEU A 80 -21.50 -21.08 -10.84
CA LEU A 80 -22.71 -20.56 -10.22
C LEU A 80 -23.91 -21.49 -10.47
N GLY A 81 -24.03 -22.03 -11.69
CA GLY A 81 -25.06 -23.00 -12.09
C GLY A 81 -24.90 -24.41 -11.48
N SER A 82 -23.70 -24.82 -11.09
CA SER A 82 -23.45 -26.16 -10.54
C SER A 82 -24.02 -26.33 -9.12
N THR A 83 -24.63 -27.48 -8.83
CA THR A 83 -25.17 -27.85 -7.51
C THR A 83 -24.22 -28.72 -6.68
N LYS A 84 -23.01 -28.98 -7.18
CA LYS A 84 -22.02 -29.85 -6.54
C LYS A 84 -21.32 -29.18 -5.35
N ASP A 85 -20.76 -29.99 -4.47
CA ASP A 85 -20.18 -29.50 -3.21
C ASP A 85 -18.91 -28.66 -3.44
N ALA A 86 -18.10 -28.97 -4.45
CA ALA A 86 -16.98 -28.13 -4.87
C ALA A 86 -17.45 -26.73 -5.30
N ALA A 87 -18.49 -26.66 -6.14
CA ALA A 87 -19.11 -25.41 -6.56
C ALA A 87 -19.74 -24.63 -5.40
N LYS A 88 -20.40 -25.32 -4.46
CA LYS A 88 -20.94 -24.70 -3.23
C LYS A 88 -19.83 -24.12 -2.36
N ARG A 89 -18.69 -24.80 -2.22
CA ARG A 89 -17.54 -24.29 -1.47
C ARG A 89 -16.99 -23.02 -2.08
N PHE A 90 -16.79 -23.01 -3.40
CA PHE A 90 -16.36 -21.80 -4.11
C PHE A 90 -17.36 -20.66 -3.94
N LYS A 91 -18.66 -20.92 -4.18
CA LYS A 91 -19.73 -19.94 -3.98
C LYS A 91 -19.73 -19.37 -2.57
N ARG A 92 -19.58 -20.22 -1.55
CA ARG A 92 -19.56 -19.80 -0.15
C ARG A 92 -18.34 -18.95 0.16
N TRP A 93 -17.17 -19.33 -0.34
CA TRP A 93 -15.95 -18.55 -0.19
C TRP A 93 -16.09 -17.16 -0.84
N VAL A 94 -16.54 -17.08 -2.09
CA VAL A 94 -16.76 -15.80 -2.78
C VAL A 94 -17.77 -14.93 -2.03
N THR A 95 -18.91 -15.49 -1.61
CA THR A 95 -20.00 -14.72 -0.99
C THR A 95 -19.77 -14.36 0.47
N SER A 96 -19.01 -15.17 1.22
CA SER A 96 -18.78 -14.97 2.67
C SER A 96 -17.47 -14.25 2.96
N GLU A 97 -16.49 -14.32 2.05
CA GLU A 97 -15.14 -13.80 2.27
C GLU A 97 -14.77 -12.74 1.24
N VAL A 98 -14.72 -13.10 -0.04
CA VAL A 98 -14.19 -12.24 -1.12
C VAL A 98 -15.05 -10.99 -1.32
N LEU A 99 -16.34 -11.15 -1.60
CA LEU A 99 -17.24 -10.03 -1.86
C LEU A 99 -17.42 -9.13 -0.63
N PRO A 100 -17.58 -9.65 0.60
CA PRO A 100 -17.60 -8.82 1.79
C PRO A 100 -16.30 -8.04 2.02
N ALA A 101 -15.14 -8.63 1.75
CA ALA A 101 -13.84 -7.95 1.86
C ALA A 101 -13.73 -6.80 0.85
N ILE A 102 -14.08 -7.04 -0.42
CA ILE A 102 -14.08 -6.00 -1.46
C ILE A 102 -15.07 -4.89 -1.11
N ARG A 103 -16.31 -5.23 -0.70
CA ARG A 103 -17.32 -4.23 -0.33
C ARG A 103 -16.86 -3.33 0.82
N LYS A 104 -16.14 -3.89 1.80
CA LYS A 104 -15.68 -3.15 2.99
C LYS A 104 -14.41 -2.33 2.73
N THR A 105 -13.48 -2.87 1.95
CA THR A 105 -12.10 -2.35 1.86
C THR A 105 -11.72 -1.85 0.46
N GLY A 106 -12.56 -2.08 -0.55
CA GLY A 106 -12.28 -1.77 -1.95
C GLY A 106 -11.35 -2.76 -2.64
N SER A 107 -10.84 -3.80 -1.96
CA SER A 107 -9.95 -4.81 -2.54
C SER A 107 -10.05 -6.19 -1.86
N TYR A 108 -9.49 -7.23 -2.48
CA TYR A 108 -9.26 -8.54 -1.87
C TYR A 108 -7.81 -8.95 -2.14
N ASN A 109 -7.04 -9.22 -1.07
CA ASN A 109 -5.62 -9.58 -1.18
C ASN A 109 -5.44 -11.04 -0.71
N ALA A 110 -5.03 -11.91 -1.64
CA ALA A 110 -4.81 -13.34 -1.37
C ALA A 110 -3.43 -13.67 -0.77
N VAL A 111 -2.58 -12.65 -0.53
CA VAL A 111 -1.28 -12.84 0.14
C VAL A 111 -1.57 -13.12 1.61
N ALA A 112 -1.06 -14.26 2.12
CA ALA A 112 -1.23 -14.76 3.49
C ALA A 112 -1.53 -13.63 4.47
N SER A 113 -2.82 -13.36 4.68
CA SER A 113 -3.21 -12.34 5.62
C SER A 113 -2.80 -12.88 6.98
N LEU A 114 -2.25 -12.01 7.81
CA LEU A 114 -2.19 -12.31 9.22
C LEU A 114 -3.61 -12.72 9.68
N PRO A 115 -3.76 -13.67 10.62
CA PRO A 115 -5.07 -13.97 11.18
C PRO A 115 -5.77 -12.66 11.54
N ALA A 116 -7.06 -12.51 11.23
CA ALA A 116 -7.77 -11.23 11.39
C ALA A 116 -7.49 -10.51 12.74
N PRO A 117 -7.46 -11.20 13.91
CA PRO A 117 -7.09 -10.55 15.17
C PRO A 117 -5.68 -9.95 15.20
N THR A 118 -4.74 -10.59 14.52
CA THR A 118 -3.36 -10.11 14.39
C THR A 118 -3.27 -8.97 13.37
N GLN A 119 -3.98 -9.06 12.24
CA GLN A 119 -4.04 -8.00 11.24
C GLN A 119 -4.61 -6.70 11.82
N ASP A 120 -5.70 -6.79 12.58
CA ASP A 120 -6.33 -5.64 13.22
C ASP A 120 -5.38 -4.96 14.23
N ARG A 121 -4.62 -5.75 15.00
CA ARG A 121 -3.60 -5.24 15.93
C ARG A 121 -2.46 -4.55 15.20
N VAL A 122 -1.92 -5.16 14.15
CA VAL A 122 -0.85 -4.53 13.35
C VAL A 122 -1.33 -3.22 12.74
N SER A 123 -2.53 -3.21 12.16
CA SER A 123 -3.12 -2.01 11.53
C SER A 123 -3.33 -0.89 12.56
N SER A 124 -3.83 -1.24 13.75
CA SER A 124 -4.02 -0.29 14.86
C SER A 124 -2.69 0.31 15.32
N ILE A 125 -1.65 -0.53 15.48
CA ILE A 125 -0.32 -0.08 15.91
C ILE A 125 0.33 0.81 14.85
N LEU A 126 0.22 0.48 13.56
CA LEU A 126 0.72 1.31 12.47
C LEU A 126 0.05 2.68 12.44
N LEU A 127 -1.28 2.74 12.62
CA LEU A 127 -2.02 3.99 12.67
C LEU A 127 -1.57 4.88 13.85
N ILE A 128 -1.35 4.27 15.02
CA ILE A 128 -0.81 4.99 16.19
C ILE A 128 0.61 5.48 15.88
N GLY A 129 1.45 4.64 15.26
CA GLY A 129 2.81 5.00 14.84
C GLY A 129 2.86 6.21 13.92
N GLU A 130 1.98 6.26 12.92
CA GLU A 130 1.83 7.42 12.03
C GLU A 130 1.37 8.67 12.77
N ALA A 131 0.44 8.55 13.72
CA ALA A 131 0.00 9.67 14.54
C ALA A 131 1.15 10.21 15.42
N VAL A 132 1.93 9.32 16.04
CA VAL A 132 3.12 9.66 16.84
C VAL A 132 4.18 10.34 15.97
N ALA A 133 4.40 9.87 14.75
CA ALA A 133 5.36 10.48 13.82
C ALA A 133 5.00 11.92 13.40
N LYS A 134 3.74 12.34 13.58
CA LYS A 134 3.27 13.71 13.29
C LYS A 134 3.38 14.65 14.50
N VAL A 135 3.73 14.16 15.69
CA VAL A 135 3.92 14.99 16.88
C VAL A 135 5.19 15.84 16.70
N PRO A 136 5.12 17.18 16.87
CA PRO A 136 6.29 18.05 16.79
C PRO A 136 7.42 17.58 17.73
N GLY A 137 8.66 17.54 17.22
CA GLY A 137 9.83 17.05 17.95
C GLY A 137 10.06 15.53 17.86
N VAL A 138 9.10 14.75 17.35
CA VAL A 138 9.28 13.30 17.15
C VAL A 138 9.90 13.01 15.79
N LYS A 139 11.00 12.27 15.76
CA LYS A 139 11.65 11.85 14.50
C LYS A 139 10.93 10.65 13.90
N ALA A 140 10.64 10.71 12.59
CA ALA A 140 9.95 9.63 11.88
C ALA A 140 10.64 8.26 12.03
N GLY A 141 11.99 8.21 12.00
CA GLY A 141 12.74 6.97 12.21
C GLY A 141 12.58 6.39 13.62
N ILE A 142 12.49 7.26 14.64
CA ILE A 142 12.26 6.85 16.04
C ILE A 142 10.83 6.34 16.20
N ALA A 143 9.83 7.06 15.68
CA ALA A 143 8.45 6.64 15.68
C ALA A 143 8.28 5.28 14.98
N MET A 144 8.95 5.08 13.84
CA MET A 144 8.93 3.81 13.11
C MET A 144 9.60 2.68 13.91
N ALA A 145 10.75 2.93 14.54
CA ALA A 145 11.42 1.94 15.39
C ALA A 145 10.56 1.53 16.59
N ALA A 146 9.90 2.49 17.24
CA ALA A 146 8.96 2.23 18.32
C ALA A 146 7.75 1.44 17.83
N THR A 147 7.19 1.81 16.67
CA THR A 147 6.06 1.12 16.04
C THR A 147 6.38 -0.34 15.72
N LEU A 148 7.54 -0.60 15.12
CA LEU A 148 8.03 -1.96 14.85
C LEU A 148 8.21 -2.76 16.15
N THR A 149 8.70 -2.12 17.21
CA THR A 149 8.83 -2.77 18.53
C THR A 149 7.46 -3.16 19.09
N CYS A 150 6.47 -2.25 19.03
CA CYS A 150 5.11 -2.54 19.46
C CYS A 150 4.47 -3.67 18.65
N ILE A 151 4.68 -3.71 17.32
CA ILE A 151 4.20 -4.81 16.47
C ILE A 151 4.78 -6.14 16.95
N HIS A 152 6.11 -6.20 17.14
CA HIS A 152 6.77 -7.41 17.60
C HIS A 152 6.22 -7.89 18.95
N GLU A 153 6.13 -7.02 19.95
CA GLU A 153 5.66 -7.37 21.30
C GLU A 153 4.20 -7.86 21.34
N ASN A 154 3.34 -7.31 20.47
CA ASN A 154 1.90 -7.62 20.48
C ASN A 154 1.51 -8.79 19.56
N THR A 155 2.40 -9.18 18.64
CA THR A 155 2.07 -10.15 17.57
C THR A 155 3.09 -11.28 17.42
N GLY A 156 4.31 -11.12 17.94
CA GLY A 156 5.42 -12.04 17.73
C GLY A 156 6.04 -11.99 16.34
N ILE A 157 5.62 -11.04 15.47
CA ILE A 157 6.17 -10.90 14.13
C ILE A 157 7.63 -10.44 14.22
N ALA A 158 8.53 -11.12 13.51
CA ALA A 158 9.92 -10.72 13.41
C ALA A 158 10.05 -9.39 12.65
N VAL A 159 10.71 -8.40 13.25
CA VAL A 159 10.85 -7.03 12.70
C VAL A 159 12.31 -6.62 12.53
N GLU A 160 13.26 -7.49 12.83
CA GLU A 160 14.69 -7.18 12.90
C GLU A 160 15.23 -6.70 11.54
N THR A 161 14.79 -7.34 10.45
CA THR A 161 15.17 -6.94 9.08
C THR A 161 14.66 -5.54 8.76
N LEU A 162 13.41 -5.24 9.11
CA LEU A 162 12.81 -3.92 8.90
C LEU A 162 13.49 -2.86 9.77
N ARG A 163 13.81 -3.20 11.02
CA ARG A 163 14.49 -2.31 11.97
C ARG A 163 15.89 -1.95 11.50
N ARG A 164 16.65 -2.90 10.93
CA ARG A 164 17.98 -2.65 10.35
C ARG A 164 17.93 -1.78 9.10
N ALA A 165 16.81 -1.78 8.38
CA ALA A 165 16.61 -0.94 7.20
C ALA A 165 16.25 0.51 7.55
N LEU A 166 15.95 0.81 8.82
CA LEU A 166 15.70 2.19 9.24
C LEU A 166 16.98 3.02 9.11
N PRO A 167 16.91 4.23 8.52
CA PRO A 167 18.08 5.06 8.31
C PRO A 167 18.70 5.47 9.65
N ALA A 168 20.04 5.43 9.73
CA ALA A 168 20.78 6.07 10.81
C ALA A 168 20.45 7.57 10.82
N THR A 169 20.17 8.11 12.01
CA THR A 169 19.62 9.45 12.16
C THR A 169 20.73 10.51 12.09
N ASP A 170 21.29 10.75 10.90
CA ASP A 170 22.43 11.67 10.73
C ASP A 170 22.07 13.02 10.09
N ALA A 171 20.83 13.25 9.66
CA ALA A 171 20.41 14.55 9.12
C ALA A 171 19.71 15.40 10.20
N PRO A 172 20.22 16.60 10.56
CA PRO A 172 19.51 17.51 11.46
C PRO A 172 18.21 18.03 10.81
N ILE A 173 17.10 17.89 11.53
CA ILE A 173 15.75 18.31 11.08
C ILE A 173 15.71 19.82 10.84
N CYS A 174 16.37 20.57 11.71
CA CYS A 174 16.52 22.01 11.67
C CYS A 174 17.93 22.35 11.20
N SER A 175 18.07 22.76 9.95
CA SER A 175 19.39 22.96 9.31
C SER A 175 19.54 24.32 8.63
N LEU A 176 18.46 25.06 8.44
CA LEU A 176 18.50 26.32 7.71
C LEU A 176 18.59 27.50 8.66
N ASN A 177 19.60 28.33 8.54
CA ASN A 177 19.59 29.65 9.16
C ASN A 177 18.68 30.62 8.39
N ALA A 178 18.38 31.78 8.98
CA ALA A 178 17.52 32.80 8.36
C ALA A 178 17.98 33.26 6.96
N THR A 179 19.28 33.18 6.65
CA THR A 179 19.79 33.50 5.31
C THR A 179 19.40 32.44 4.29
N GLN A 180 19.54 31.16 4.66
CA GLN A 180 19.13 30.04 3.81
C GLN A 180 17.61 29.98 3.62
N VAL A 181 16.83 30.29 4.67
CA VAL A 181 15.37 30.47 4.55
C VAL A 181 15.04 31.61 3.57
N GLY A 182 15.76 32.73 3.64
CA GLY A 182 15.63 33.83 2.69
C GLY A 182 15.91 33.42 1.25
N GLN A 183 16.97 32.64 1.02
CA GLN A 183 17.31 32.11 -0.31
C GLN A 183 16.19 31.25 -0.91
N LEU A 184 15.57 30.37 -0.11
CA LEU A 184 14.44 29.54 -0.57
C LEU A 184 13.22 30.38 -0.97
N LEU A 185 13.02 31.51 -0.32
CA LEU A 185 11.92 32.44 -0.58
C LEU A 185 12.29 33.54 -1.59
N SER A 186 13.53 33.54 -2.13
CA SER A 186 14.07 34.62 -2.96
C SER A 186 13.99 36.01 -2.30
N ILE A 187 14.20 36.09 -0.99
CA ILE A 187 14.21 37.33 -0.20
C ILE A 187 15.49 37.47 0.64
N SER A 188 15.75 38.68 1.14
CA SER A 188 16.90 38.91 2.04
C SER A 188 16.72 38.23 3.40
N ALA A 189 17.82 37.92 4.08
CA ALA A 189 17.80 37.38 5.45
C ALA A 189 17.02 38.28 6.44
N LYS A 190 17.08 39.61 6.25
CA LYS A 190 16.30 40.58 7.04
C LYS A 190 14.80 40.42 6.78
N ALA A 191 14.40 40.29 5.52
CA ALA A 191 13.00 40.08 5.14
C ALA A 191 12.49 38.72 5.63
N ALA A 192 13.30 37.66 5.56
CA ALA A 192 12.96 36.34 6.10
C ALA A 192 12.71 36.41 7.62
N ASN A 193 13.61 37.05 8.37
CA ASN A 193 13.44 37.23 9.81
C ASN A 193 12.16 38.01 10.17
N GLN A 194 11.86 39.07 9.43
CA GLN A 194 10.63 39.83 9.63
C GLN A 194 9.38 39.00 9.30
N ARG A 195 9.44 38.13 8.30
CA ARG A 195 8.32 37.26 7.93
C ARG A 195 8.07 36.19 8.99
N LEU A 196 9.13 35.52 9.45
CA LEU A 196 9.08 34.58 10.58
C LEU A 196 8.48 35.24 11.83
N ALA A 197 8.85 36.49 12.12
CA ALA A 197 8.30 37.25 13.24
C ALA A 197 6.82 37.63 13.06
N ARG A 198 6.40 38.02 11.84
CA ARG A 198 4.99 38.30 11.53
C ARG A 198 4.10 37.07 11.65
N HIS A 199 4.64 35.89 11.37
CA HIS A 199 3.96 34.60 11.62
C HIS A 199 4.01 34.17 13.09
N GLY A 200 4.58 34.98 13.98
CA GLY A 200 4.68 34.68 15.40
C GLY A 200 5.62 33.52 15.73
N LEU A 201 6.53 33.14 14.82
CA LEU A 201 7.46 32.02 15.01
C LEU A 201 8.74 32.42 15.75
N GLN A 202 9.08 33.71 15.73
CA GLN A 202 10.21 34.24 16.49
C GLN A 202 9.90 35.65 16.97
N MET A 203 10.57 36.08 18.04
CA MET A 203 10.45 37.42 18.60
C MET A 203 11.83 37.98 18.98
N ARG A 204 11.87 39.28 19.27
CA ARG A 204 13.07 39.92 19.82
C ARG A 204 13.00 39.86 21.34
N ASN A 205 14.08 39.38 21.95
CA ASN A 205 14.23 39.37 23.40
C ASN A 205 14.72 40.74 23.92
N ASP A 206 14.89 40.87 25.23
CA ASP A 206 15.38 42.09 25.90
C ASP A 206 16.80 42.52 25.46
N ARG A 207 17.55 41.65 24.77
CA ARG A 207 18.89 41.89 24.23
C ARG A 207 18.88 42.21 22.73
N ASP A 208 17.70 42.42 22.13
CA ASP A 208 17.50 42.56 20.68
C ASP A 208 18.08 41.39 19.86
N GLU A 209 18.05 40.19 20.42
CA GLU A 209 18.39 38.93 19.74
C GLU A 209 17.10 38.21 19.32
N TRP A 210 17.16 37.44 18.23
CA TRP A 210 16.02 36.61 17.83
C TRP A 210 15.91 35.38 18.73
N GLU A 211 14.73 35.17 19.30
CA GLU A 211 14.38 34.00 20.10
C GLU A 211 13.13 33.31 19.55
N LEU A 212 13.01 32.01 19.79
CA LEU A 212 11.84 31.23 19.39
C LEU A 212 10.66 31.55 20.29
N THR A 213 9.48 31.66 19.70
CA THR A 213 8.22 31.59 20.44
C THR A 213 7.83 30.13 20.63
N SER A 214 6.82 29.86 21.48
CA SER A 214 6.25 28.51 21.61
C SER A 214 5.70 27.97 20.28
N ALA A 215 5.24 28.84 19.38
CA ALA A 215 4.83 28.43 18.03
C ALA A 215 6.05 28.12 17.13
N GLY A 216 7.16 28.82 17.33
CA GLY A 216 8.42 28.62 16.62
C GLY A 216 9.11 27.30 16.94
N GLU A 217 9.02 26.81 18.18
CA GLU A 217 9.64 25.54 18.61
C GLU A 217 9.14 24.33 17.81
N ALA A 218 7.94 24.40 17.23
CA ALA A 218 7.44 23.35 16.34
C ALA A 218 8.18 23.29 14.98
N TRP A 219 8.88 24.36 14.60
CA TRP A 219 9.48 24.55 13.27
C TRP A 219 10.99 24.78 13.29
N ALA A 220 11.58 24.97 14.46
CA ALA A 220 12.97 25.35 14.60
C ALA A 220 13.55 24.94 15.96
N GLU A 221 14.87 24.88 16.01
CA GLU A 221 15.63 24.64 17.24
C GLU A 221 16.69 25.74 17.41
N ALA A 222 16.86 26.20 18.65
CA ALA A 222 17.94 27.11 19.01
C ALA A 222 19.20 26.29 19.39
N MET A 223 20.25 26.42 18.60
CA MET A 223 21.50 25.68 18.79
C MET A 223 22.62 26.63 19.23
N PRO A 224 23.44 26.24 20.22
CA PRO A 224 24.62 27.02 20.58
C PRO A 224 25.60 27.02 19.40
N TYR A 225 26.18 28.19 19.11
CA TYR A 225 27.23 28.34 18.11
C TYR A 225 28.39 29.13 18.68
N SER A 226 29.60 28.86 18.16
CA SER A 226 30.79 29.65 18.42
C SER A 226 31.48 29.94 17.10
N ARG A 227 31.65 31.22 16.77
CA ARG A 227 32.30 31.66 15.53
C ARG A 227 33.13 32.90 15.79
N ASN A 228 34.40 32.87 15.37
CA ASN A 228 35.33 33.99 15.49
C ASN A 228 35.42 34.59 16.90
N GLY A 229 35.36 33.75 17.94
CA GLY A 229 35.41 34.19 19.35
C GLY A 229 34.10 34.71 19.93
N HIS A 230 33.01 34.76 19.15
CA HIS A 230 31.67 35.06 19.62
C HIS A 230 30.86 33.76 19.81
N SER A 231 30.34 33.56 21.01
CA SER A 231 29.43 32.46 21.35
C SER A 231 28.01 32.98 21.56
N GLY A 232 27.01 32.28 21.03
CA GLY A 232 25.61 32.63 21.22
C GLY A 232 24.69 31.50 20.81
N TYR A 233 23.40 31.80 20.62
CA TYR A 233 22.42 30.86 20.08
C TYR A 233 22.03 31.27 18.67
N GLN A 234 21.89 30.28 17.79
CA GLN A 234 21.37 30.45 16.45
C GLN A 234 20.11 29.61 16.30
N ILE A 235 19.05 30.22 15.76
CA ILE A 235 17.85 29.50 15.37
C ILE A 235 18.11 28.82 14.02
N LEU A 236 17.96 27.50 14.00
CA LEU A 236 17.95 26.69 12.80
C LEU A 236 16.52 26.26 12.52
N TRP A 237 16.08 26.45 11.29
CA TRP A 237 14.72 26.21 10.82
C TRP A 237 14.65 24.89 10.06
N ASN A 238 13.52 24.21 10.22
CA ASN A 238 13.09 23.13 9.35
C ASN A 238 12.85 23.69 7.93
N PRO A 239 13.39 23.08 6.85
CA PRO A 239 13.14 23.51 5.48
C PRO A 239 11.66 23.71 5.12
N ALA A 240 10.75 22.94 5.72
CA ALA A 240 9.30 23.06 5.51
C ALA A 240 8.72 24.41 5.95
N VAL A 241 9.40 25.18 6.80
CA VAL A 241 8.94 26.52 7.21
C VAL A 241 8.82 27.46 6.00
N ALA A 242 9.62 27.24 4.94
CA ALA A 242 9.56 28.07 3.74
C ALA A 242 8.19 27.96 3.04
N GLU A 243 7.53 26.79 3.07
CA GLU A 243 6.19 26.65 2.49
C GLU A 243 5.14 27.41 3.29
N LEU A 244 5.18 27.31 4.62
CA LEU A 244 4.30 28.08 5.53
C LEU A 244 4.41 29.60 5.28
N LEU A 245 5.60 30.08 4.96
CA LEU A 245 5.87 31.50 4.71
C LEU A 245 5.45 31.99 3.31
N LYS A 246 5.16 31.07 2.36
CA LYS A 246 4.69 31.41 1.00
C LYS A 246 3.18 31.67 0.96
N GLU A 247 2.40 30.96 1.75
CA GLU A 247 0.92 31.02 1.73
C GLU A 247 0.34 32.37 2.22
N ALA A 248 1.16 33.22 2.82
CA ALA A 248 0.77 34.52 3.36
C ALA A 248 1.37 35.72 2.59
N ALA A 249 1.63 35.57 1.29
CA ALA A 249 2.09 36.64 0.40
C ALA A 249 0.93 37.44 -0.20
#